data_AF-A0A1C5PL44-F1
#
_entry.id   AF-A0A1C5PL44-F1
#
_cell.length_a   1.000
_cell.length_b   1.000
_cell.length_c   1.000
_cell.angle_alpha   90.00
_cell.angle_beta   90.00
_cell.angle_gamma   90.00
#
_symmetry.space_group_name_H-M   'P 1'
#
loop_
_entity.id
_entity.type
_entity.pdbx_description
1 polymer ?
#
loop_
_entity_poly.entity_id
_entity_poly.type
_entity_poly.pdbx_seq_one_letter_code
_entity_poly.pdbx_strand_id
1 'polypeptide(L)'
;MVLHFNVTKDKRKAMVQAIEKEIGGKAKYLGVPSCAYEIGSFTVGKNGELEFGDFDDLDAVAQIVGAGVLATGVSPAEWNNNEKGAEEPDSEPNKGAETGESLGLTVSIPLEKVEVGNLASILDEKGDLIKKALGITNLRFTTDEENISLVLCQDLVQVKMRNFSPF
;
A
#
# COMPACT_ATOMS: atom_id res chain seq x y z
N MET A 1 8.78 17.03 -8.33
CA MET A 1 7.50 16.30 -8.47
C MET A 1 6.64 16.57 -7.24
N VAL A 2 5.31 16.63 -7.39
CA VAL A 2 4.38 16.85 -6.27
C VAL A 2 3.27 15.80 -6.31
N LEU A 3 3.04 15.13 -5.17
CA LEU A 3 1.96 14.14 -4.98
C LEU A 3 0.91 14.68 -4.01
N HIS A 4 -0.36 14.61 -4.38
CA HIS A 4 -1.46 15.16 -3.58
C HIS A 4 -2.19 14.06 -2.83
N PHE A 5 -2.08 14.02 -1.50
CA PHE A 5 -2.77 13.02 -0.67
C PHE A 5 -4.12 13.51 -0.13
N ASN A 6 -4.40 14.83 -0.15
CA ASN A 6 -5.65 15.44 0.37
C ASN A 6 -6.03 14.94 1.77
N VAL A 7 -5.07 14.92 2.70
CA VAL A 7 -5.26 14.36 4.04
C VAL A 7 -5.63 15.41 5.09
N THR A 8 -6.38 14.98 6.09
CA THR A 8 -6.70 15.80 7.28
C THR A 8 -5.46 16.07 8.13
N LYS A 9 -5.54 17.07 9.02
CA LYS A 9 -4.41 17.52 9.85
C LYS A 9 -3.77 16.41 10.69
N ASP A 10 -4.57 15.46 11.18
CA ASP A 10 -4.10 14.33 11.99
C ASP A 10 -3.27 13.35 11.14
N LYS A 11 -3.84 12.95 9.99
CA LYS A 11 -3.18 12.09 8.99
C LYS A 11 -1.92 12.72 8.42
N ARG A 12 -1.92 14.03 8.18
CA ARG A 12 -0.72 14.78 7.78
C ARG A 12 0.41 14.67 8.80
N LYS A 13 0.09 14.72 10.10
CA LYS A 13 1.11 14.56 11.15
C LYS A 13 1.68 13.15 11.14
N ALA A 14 0.83 12.13 11.00
CA ALA A 14 1.27 10.74 10.86
C ALA A 14 2.18 10.55 9.64
N MET A 15 1.84 11.17 8.50
CA MET A 15 2.66 11.18 7.29
C MET A 15 4.04 11.79 7.53
N VAL A 16 4.10 12.98 8.13
CA VAL A 16 5.38 13.64 8.46
C VAL A 16 6.22 12.73 9.35
N GLN A 17 5.64 12.14 10.39
CA GLN A 17 6.38 11.25 11.29
C GLN A 17 6.87 9.97 10.61
N ALA A 18 6.11 9.42 9.66
CA ALA A 18 6.53 8.26 8.88
C ALA A 18 7.73 8.61 8.00
N ILE A 19 7.69 9.77 7.33
CA ILE A 19 8.78 10.26 6.49
C ILE A 19 10.02 10.58 7.34
N GLU A 20 9.85 11.19 8.52
CA GLU A 20 10.94 11.42 9.49
C GLU A 20 11.65 10.12 9.88
N LYS A 21 10.89 9.03 10.07
CA LYS A 21 11.42 7.73 10.44
C LYS A 21 12.21 7.08 9.31
N GLU A 22 11.75 7.23 8.07
CA GLU A 22 12.40 6.65 6.88
C GLU A 22 13.70 7.39 6.54
N ILE A 23 13.68 8.73 6.55
CA ILE A 23 14.85 9.58 6.28
C ILE A 23 15.82 9.57 7.47
N GLY A 24 15.32 9.36 8.68
CA GLY A 24 16.06 9.55 9.93
C GLY A 24 16.32 11.02 10.27
N GLY A 25 15.66 11.95 9.59
CA GLY A 25 15.77 13.40 9.79
C GLY A 25 14.54 13.99 10.47
N LYS A 26 14.71 15.08 11.23
CA LYS A 26 13.57 15.78 11.85
C LYS A 26 12.90 16.74 10.89
N ALA A 27 11.58 16.80 10.95
CA ALA A 27 10.77 17.74 10.21
C ALA A 27 10.93 19.16 10.75
N LYS A 28 11.19 20.10 9.84
CA LYS A 28 11.29 21.53 10.11
C LYS A 28 10.03 22.23 9.63
N TYR A 29 9.33 22.89 10.54
CA TYR A 29 8.14 23.66 10.20
C TYR A 29 8.49 25.00 9.55
N LEU A 30 7.97 25.26 8.35
CA LEU A 30 8.27 26.45 7.55
C LEU A 30 7.44 27.70 7.90
N GLY A 31 6.48 27.58 8.82
CA GLY A 31 5.68 28.72 9.28
C GLY A 31 4.58 29.14 8.28
N VAL A 32 3.95 30.28 8.55
CA VAL A 32 2.87 30.85 7.71
C VAL A 32 3.47 31.68 6.56
N PRO A 33 2.81 31.76 5.38
CA PRO A 33 1.47 31.25 5.05
C PRO A 33 1.40 29.77 4.66
N SER A 34 2.53 29.13 4.33
CA SER A 34 2.55 27.80 3.73
C SER A 34 2.19 26.65 4.69
N CYS A 35 2.46 26.80 5.99
CA CYS A 35 2.23 25.78 7.02
C CYS A 35 2.80 24.38 6.66
N ALA A 36 3.90 24.37 5.90
CA ALA A 36 4.54 23.17 5.38
C ALA A 36 5.65 22.66 6.31
N TYR A 37 6.00 21.38 6.17
CA TYR A 37 7.09 20.72 6.88
C TYR A 37 8.16 20.27 5.89
N GLU A 38 9.39 20.70 6.09
CA GLU A 38 10.57 20.27 5.33
C GLU A 38 11.23 19.10 6.08
N ILE A 39 11.37 17.95 5.42
CA ILE A 39 12.08 16.77 5.93
C ILE A 39 13.15 16.37 4.91
N GLY A 40 14.39 16.80 5.14
CA GLY A 40 15.48 16.55 4.19
C GLY A 40 15.20 17.20 2.84
N SER A 41 15.04 16.39 1.79
CA SER A 41 14.74 16.84 0.41
C SER A 41 13.25 16.73 0.05
N PHE A 42 12.39 16.46 1.05
CA PHE A 42 10.95 16.33 0.91
C PHE A 42 10.25 17.46 1.64
N THR A 43 9.15 17.95 1.07
CA THR A 43 8.32 18.98 1.69
C THR A 43 6.87 18.50 1.73
N VAL A 44 6.28 18.51 2.93
CA VAL A 44 4.86 18.18 3.15
C VAL A 44 4.05 19.46 3.34
N GLY A 45 3.18 19.74 2.39
CA GLY A 45 2.26 20.87 2.38
C GLY A 45 1.11 20.74 3.37
N LYS A 46 0.32 21.82 3.49
CA LYS A 46 -0.75 21.93 4.50
C LYS A 46 -1.84 20.87 4.31
N ASN A 47 -2.13 20.49 3.06
CA ASN A 47 -3.19 19.52 2.73
C ASN A 47 -2.64 18.12 2.44
N GLY A 48 -1.38 17.85 2.80
CA GLY A 48 -0.71 16.58 2.49
C GLY A 48 -0.17 16.52 1.06
N GLU A 49 0.30 17.65 0.55
CA GLU A 49 1.04 17.72 -0.71
C GLU A 49 2.49 17.28 -0.43
N LEU A 50 2.94 16.16 -0.99
CA LEU A 50 4.32 15.72 -0.87
C LEU A 50 5.11 16.17 -2.09
N GLU A 51 5.92 17.21 -1.92
CA GLU A 51 6.85 17.70 -2.91
C GLU A 51 8.24 17.09 -2.69
N PHE A 52 8.86 16.64 -3.76
CA PHE A 52 10.19 16.06 -3.74
C PHE A 52 10.91 16.33 -5.09
N GLY A 53 12.22 16.56 -5.04
CA GLY A 53 13.03 16.89 -6.22
C GLY A 53 13.27 15.73 -7.19
N ASP A 54 14.23 15.91 -8.09
CA ASP A 54 14.80 14.82 -8.88
C ASP A 54 15.81 14.07 -7.99
N PHE A 55 15.58 12.79 -7.74
CA PHE A 55 16.46 11.96 -6.91
C PHE A 55 17.22 10.99 -7.81
N ASP A 56 18.51 10.84 -7.55
CA ASP A 56 19.30 9.76 -8.12
C ASP A 56 18.79 8.37 -7.69
N ASP A 57 18.19 8.27 -6.50
CA ASP A 57 17.64 7.03 -5.93
C ASP A 57 16.10 7.03 -5.91
N LEU A 58 15.51 6.57 -7.03
CA LEU A 58 14.05 6.38 -7.13
C LEU A 58 13.50 5.34 -6.13
N ASP A 59 14.30 4.35 -5.73
CA ASP A 59 13.89 3.35 -4.75
C ASP A 59 13.65 3.98 -3.35
N ALA A 60 14.54 4.89 -2.95
CA ALA A 60 14.38 5.65 -1.71
C ALA A 60 13.11 6.52 -1.75
N VAL A 61 12.82 7.15 -2.89
CA VAL A 61 11.58 7.92 -3.07
C VAL A 61 10.35 7.02 -2.98
N ALA A 62 10.37 5.84 -3.61
CA ALA A 62 9.26 4.90 -3.56
C ALA A 62 8.97 4.43 -2.13
N GLN A 63 10.01 4.18 -1.32
CA GLN A 63 9.86 3.84 0.10
C GLN A 63 9.21 4.98 0.89
N ILE A 64 9.65 6.23 0.69
CA ILE A 64 9.10 7.43 1.34
C ILE A 64 7.62 7.63 0.99
N VAL A 65 7.30 7.54 -0.30
CA VAL A 65 5.92 7.66 -0.79
C VAL A 65 5.06 6.53 -0.22
N GLY A 66 5.57 5.30 -0.23
CA GLY A 66 4.92 4.13 0.37
C GLY A 66 4.64 4.30 1.87
N ALA A 67 5.62 4.80 2.63
CA ALA A 67 5.45 5.11 4.05
C ALA A 67 4.35 6.18 4.27
N GLY A 68 4.29 7.19 3.40
CA GLY A 68 3.22 8.19 3.40
C GLY A 68 1.83 7.58 3.14
N VAL A 69 1.72 6.70 2.15
CA VAL A 69 0.47 5.97 1.85
C VAL A 69 0.05 5.08 3.02
N LEU A 70 0.98 4.32 3.61
CA LEU A 70 0.69 3.44 4.75
C LEU A 70 0.26 4.23 6.00
N ALA A 71 0.89 5.38 6.27
CA ALA A 71 0.56 6.21 7.41
C ALA A 71 -0.79 6.93 7.26
N THR A 72 -1.10 7.36 6.05
CA THR A 72 -2.35 8.10 5.78
C THR A 72 -3.52 7.17 5.50
N GLY A 73 -3.25 6.02 4.89
CA GLY A 73 -4.24 5.13 4.28
C GLY A 73 -4.81 5.67 2.96
N VAL A 74 -4.19 6.72 2.40
CA VAL A 74 -4.67 7.41 1.20
C VAL A 74 -3.61 7.34 0.12
N SER A 75 -4.04 7.00 -1.10
CA SER A 75 -3.17 7.02 -2.28
C SER A 75 -3.16 8.42 -2.90
N PRO A 76 -2.03 8.88 -3.46
CA PRO A 76 -1.97 10.19 -4.07
C PRO A 76 -2.90 10.28 -5.29
N ALA A 77 -3.55 11.43 -5.46
CA ALA A 77 -4.52 11.69 -6.53
C ALA A 77 -3.95 11.42 -7.94
N GLU A 78 -2.65 11.64 -8.12
CA GLU A 78 -1.93 11.36 -9.37
C GLU A 78 -1.93 9.87 -9.74
N TRP A 79 -1.99 8.96 -8.76
CA TRP A 79 -2.09 7.52 -9.01
C TRP A 79 -3.52 7.14 -9.44
N ASN A 80 -4.53 7.90 -9.04
CA ASN A 80 -5.93 7.58 -9.35
C ASN A 80 -6.31 7.82 -10.82
N ASN A 81 -5.40 8.35 -11.65
CA ASN A 81 -5.62 8.58 -13.07
C ASN A 81 -5.59 7.32 -13.96
N ASN A 82 -5.62 6.11 -13.37
CA ASN A 82 -5.88 4.89 -14.14
C ASN A 82 -7.36 4.43 -14.13
N GLU A 83 -8.24 4.95 -13.26
CA GLU A 83 -9.69 4.66 -13.38
C GLU A 83 -10.57 5.69 -12.64
N LYS A 84 -11.09 6.65 -13.41
CA LYS A 84 -12.47 7.16 -13.35
C LYS A 84 -13.20 7.19 -11.98
N GLY A 85 -13.04 8.30 -11.25
CA GLY A 85 -14.14 9.09 -10.65
C GLY A 85 -14.86 8.60 -9.39
N ALA A 86 -14.75 9.37 -8.30
CA ALA A 86 -15.87 9.95 -7.53
C ALA A 86 -15.36 10.61 -6.22
N GLU A 87 -15.23 11.94 -6.26
CA GLU A 87 -15.76 12.93 -5.31
C GLU A 87 -15.78 12.59 -3.79
N GLU A 88 -14.97 13.31 -2.99
CA GLU A 88 -15.19 13.55 -1.55
C GLU A 88 -16.39 14.52 -1.33
N PRO A 89 -16.89 14.85 -0.11
CA PRO A 89 -16.49 14.48 1.26
C PRO A 89 -17.67 14.14 2.24
N ASP A 90 -17.38 13.68 3.47
CA ASP A 90 -17.85 14.27 4.75
C ASP A 90 -17.83 13.29 5.96
N SER A 91 -17.21 13.77 7.03
CA SER A 91 -17.45 13.57 8.47
C SER A 91 -17.88 12.21 9.10
N GLU A 92 -16.93 11.70 9.89
CA GLU A 92 -17.08 11.22 11.29
C GLU A 92 -17.84 9.90 11.59
N PRO A 93 -17.70 9.35 12.81
CA PRO A 93 -16.98 8.11 13.06
C PRO A 93 -17.94 6.97 13.39
N ASN A 94 -17.63 5.74 12.97
CA ASN A 94 -18.24 4.59 13.63
C ASN A 94 -17.21 3.60 14.14
N LYS A 95 -17.41 3.33 15.42
CA LYS A 95 -16.73 2.44 16.33
C LYS A 95 -17.07 1.00 15.96
N GLY A 96 -16.04 0.15 15.96
CA GLY A 96 -16.19 -1.29 16.12
C GLY A 96 -15.86 -2.10 14.88
N ALA A 97 -14.62 -2.54 14.78
CA ALA A 97 -14.28 -3.96 14.80
C ALA A 97 -12.76 -4.08 14.70
N GLU A 98 -12.17 -4.50 15.81
CA GLU A 98 -10.98 -5.33 15.79
C GLU A 98 -11.12 -6.44 14.74
N THR A 99 -10.16 -6.56 13.83
CA THR A 99 -9.44 -7.81 13.44
C THR A 99 -8.66 -7.52 12.18
N GLY A 100 -7.35 -7.77 12.22
CA GLY A 100 -6.41 -7.47 11.14
C GLY A 100 -6.87 -7.96 9.78
N GLU A 101 -7.17 -7.00 8.90
CA GLU A 101 -7.44 -7.22 7.49
C GLU A 101 -6.12 -7.59 6.82
N SER A 102 -5.83 -8.88 6.74
CA SER A 102 -4.93 -9.37 5.72
C SER A 102 -5.59 -9.08 4.38
N LEU A 103 -5.06 -8.11 3.63
CA LEU A 103 -5.52 -7.73 2.29
C LEU A 103 -5.50 -8.96 1.36
N GLY A 104 -6.59 -9.73 1.32
CA GLY A 104 -6.74 -10.91 0.48
C GLY A 104 -7.28 -10.49 -0.88
N LEU A 105 -6.43 -10.45 -1.90
CA LEU A 105 -6.87 -10.19 -3.27
C LEU A 105 -7.62 -11.42 -3.79
N THR A 106 -8.92 -11.29 -4.09
CA THR A 106 -9.75 -12.37 -4.64
C THR A 106 -10.06 -12.09 -6.11
N VAL A 107 -9.75 -13.05 -6.99
CA VAL A 107 -10.01 -12.95 -8.43
C VAL A 107 -11.05 -14.00 -8.82
N SER A 108 -12.19 -13.56 -9.35
CA SER A 108 -13.27 -14.46 -9.81
C SER A 108 -13.32 -14.52 -11.34
N ILE A 109 -13.38 -15.73 -11.89
CA ILE A 109 -13.37 -16.01 -13.32
C ILE A 109 -14.58 -16.92 -13.64
N PRO A 110 -15.43 -16.57 -14.62
CA PRO A 110 -16.57 -17.40 -14.99
C PRO A 110 -16.12 -18.72 -15.63
N LEU A 111 -16.77 -19.82 -15.23
CA LEU A 111 -16.45 -21.18 -15.69
C LEU A 111 -16.58 -21.35 -17.21
N GLU A 112 -17.48 -20.60 -17.84
CA GLU A 112 -17.67 -20.63 -19.30
C GLU A 112 -16.42 -20.23 -20.08
N LYS A 113 -15.55 -19.40 -19.48
CA LYS A 113 -14.35 -18.88 -20.13
C LYS A 113 -13.07 -19.61 -19.73
N VAL A 114 -13.15 -20.62 -18.86
CA VAL A 114 -11.95 -21.20 -18.28
C VAL A 114 -12.05 -22.71 -18.09
N GLU A 115 -11.10 -23.43 -18.67
CA GLU A 115 -11.00 -24.87 -18.51
C GLU A 115 -10.37 -25.20 -17.16
N VAL A 116 -11.19 -25.64 -16.20
CA VAL A 116 -10.77 -26.00 -14.82
C VAL A 116 -9.60 -27.00 -14.83
N GLY A 117 -9.61 -27.96 -15.77
CA GLY A 117 -8.54 -28.95 -15.91
C GLY A 117 -7.20 -28.34 -16.32
N ASN A 118 -7.21 -27.39 -17.25
CA ASN A 118 -6.01 -26.68 -17.69
C ASN A 118 -5.48 -25.75 -16.58
N LEU A 119 -6.38 -25.05 -15.89
CA LEU A 119 -6.01 -24.23 -14.72
C LEU A 119 -5.35 -25.07 -13.63
N ALA A 120 -5.92 -26.21 -13.27
CA ALA A 120 -5.33 -27.09 -12.27
C ALA A 120 -3.93 -27.56 -12.68
N SER A 121 -3.73 -27.91 -13.96
CA SER A 121 -2.41 -28.29 -14.49
C SER A 121 -1.39 -27.14 -14.42
N ILE A 122 -1.79 -25.92 -14.79
CA ILE A 122 -0.93 -24.73 -14.73
C ILE A 122 -0.56 -24.40 -13.28
N LEU A 123 -1.51 -24.53 -12.35
CA LEU A 123 -1.27 -24.28 -10.94
C LEU A 123 -0.38 -25.37 -10.30
N ASP A 124 -0.44 -26.60 -10.77
CA ASP A 124 0.45 -27.68 -10.30
C ASP A 124 1.89 -27.50 -10.85
N GLU A 125 2.04 -27.29 -12.16
CA GLU A 125 3.36 -27.19 -12.79
C GLU A 125 4.06 -25.84 -12.57
N LYS A 126 3.30 -24.75 -12.44
CA LYS A 126 3.84 -23.37 -12.36
C LYS A 126 3.41 -22.65 -11.08
N GLY A 127 2.72 -23.32 -10.17
CA GLY A 127 2.26 -22.73 -8.91
C GLY A 127 3.38 -22.08 -8.10
N ASP A 128 4.54 -22.72 -8.01
CA ASP A 128 5.67 -22.17 -7.25
C ASP A 128 6.27 -20.90 -7.89
N LEU A 129 6.25 -20.80 -9.21
CA LEU A 129 6.67 -19.58 -9.91
C LEU A 129 5.66 -18.45 -9.66
N ILE A 130 4.37 -18.75 -9.71
CA ILE A 130 3.28 -17.80 -9.43
C ILE A 130 3.36 -17.31 -7.97
N LYS A 131 3.57 -18.23 -7.03
CA LYS A 131 3.78 -17.91 -5.61
C LYS A 131 4.95 -16.94 -5.42
N LYS A 132 6.09 -17.23 -6.06
CA LYS A 132 7.29 -16.39 -5.96
C LYS A 132 7.13 -15.03 -6.63
N ALA A 133 6.49 -14.97 -7.79
CA ALA A 133 6.26 -13.71 -8.52
C ALA A 133 5.30 -12.78 -7.78
N LEU A 134 4.29 -13.34 -7.11
CA LEU A 134 3.30 -12.58 -6.34
C LEU A 134 3.71 -12.38 -4.87
N GLY A 135 4.82 -13.00 -4.41
CA GLY A 135 5.24 -12.92 -3.01
C GLY A 135 4.22 -13.52 -2.03
N ILE A 136 3.51 -14.56 -2.45
CA ILE A 136 2.49 -15.26 -1.64
C ILE A 136 2.99 -16.64 -1.19
N THR A 137 2.57 -17.07 -0.01
CA THR A 137 2.94 -18.37 0.56
C THR A 137 2.02 -19.49 0.09
N ASN A 138 0.73 -19.18 -0.08
CA ASN A 138 -0.27 -20.15 -0.48
C ASN A 138 -1.26 -19.55 -1.47
N LEU A 139 -1.60 -20.33 -2.50
CA LEU A 139 -2.62 -19.99 -3.48
C LEU A 139 -3.77 -20.97 -3.32
N ARG A 140 -4.95 -20.46 -2.96
CA ARG A 140 -6.16 -21.28 -2.78
C ARG A 140 -7.16 -20.92 -3.87
N PHE A 141 -7.82 -21.93 -4.45
CA PHE A 141 -8.96 -21.71 -5.33
C PHE A 141 -10.18 -22.47 -4.84
N THR A 142 -11.34 -21.89 -5.04
CA THR A 142 -12.66 -22.50 -4.84
C THR A 142 -13.40 -22.50 -6.17
N THR A 143 -14.17 -23.55 -6.41
CA THR A 143 -14.99 -23.68 -7.63
C THR A 143 -16.44 -23.72 -7.20
N ASP A 144 -17.21 -22.75 -7.66
CA ASP A 144 -18.67 -22.64 -7.50
C ASP A 144 -19.35 -23.10 -8.80
N GLU A 145 -20.69 -23.26 -8.80
CA GLU A 145 -21.44 -23.78 -9.96
C GLU A 145 -21.32 -22.91 -11.23
N GLU A 146 -20.97 -21.62 -11.07
CA GLU A 146 -20.87 -20.65 -12.19
C GLU A 146 -19.49 -20.00 -12.32
N ASN A 147 -18.70 -19.95 -11.24
CA ASN A 147 -17.45 -19.18 -11.20
C ASN A 147 -16.34 -19.91 -10.44
N ILE A 148 -15.08 -19.67 -10.81
CA ILE A 148 -13.89 -20.06 -10.04
C ILE A 148 -13.37 -18.82 -9.33
N SER A 149 -13.12 -18.93 -8.03
CA SER A 149 -12.54 -17.86 -7.23
C SER A 149 -11.13 -18.24 -6.76
N LEU A 150 -10.14 -17.43 -7.11
CA LEU A 150 -8.75 -17.53 -6.68
C LEU A 150 -8.54 -16.57 -5.52
N VAL A 151 -8.23 -17.12 -4.34
CA VAL A 151 -7.95 -16.35 -3.13
C VAL A 151 -6.44 -16.32 -2.93
N LEU A 152 -5.87 -15.12 -3.02
CA LEU A 152 -4.46 -14.87 -2.77
C LEU A 152 -4.26 -14.69 -1.26
N CYS A 153 -3.79 -15.75 -0.60
CA CYS A 153 -3.47 -15.70 0.82
C CYS A 153 -2.01 -15.28 0.98
N GLN A 154 -1.79 -14.03 1.37
CA GLN A 154 -0.53 -13.65 1.99
C GLN A 154 -0.58 -14.16 3.42
N ASP A 155 -0.15 -15.41 3.62
CA ASP A 155 0.16 -15.89 4.95
C ASP A 155 1.26 -14.97 5.46
N LEU A 156 0.91 -14.09 6.42
CA LEU A 156 1.87 -13.40 7.24
C LEU A 156 2.62 -14.51 7.99
N VAL A 157 3.64 -15.07 7.32
CA VAL A 157 4.81 -15.56 8.03
C VAL A 157 5.27 -14.33 8.79
N GLN A 158 4.81 -14.23 10.04
CA GLN A 158 5.47 -13.51 11.09
C GLN A 158 6.94 -13.84 10.87
N VAL A 159 7.69 -12.90 10.31
CA VAL A 159 9.14 -12.97 10.25
C VAL A 159 9.55 -12.96 11.70
N LYS A 160 9.56 -14.16 12.28
CA LYS A 160 9.98 -14.48 13.61
C LYS A 160 11.41 -13.99 13.64
N MET A 161 11.60 -12.86 14.33
CA MET A 161 12.86 -12.31 14.82
C MET A 161 14.06 -13.16 14.41
N ARG A 162 14.82 -12.68 13.43
CA ARG A 162 16.20 -13.14 13.25
C ARG A 162 16.89 -12.93 14.59
N ASN A 163 17.08 -14.04 15.29
CA ASN A 163 17.75 -14.13 16.57
C ASN A 163 19.21 -13.77 16.32
N PHE A 164 19.57 -12.49 16.47
CA PHE A 164 20.97 -12.08 16.55
C PHE A 164 21.38 -12.30 18.00
N SER A 165 21.92 -13.49 18.29
CA SER A 165 22.68 -13.75 19.50
C SER A 165 24.02 -13.00 19.40
N PRO A 166 24.40 -12.19 20.38
CA PRO A 166 25.78 -11.76 20.52
C PRO A 166 26.54 -12.78 21.38
N PHE A 167 27.57 -13.40 20.80
CA PHE A 167 28.71 -13.94 21.54
C PHE A 167 29.98 -13.52 20.81
#